data_AF-A0A0A1TKW9-F1
#
_entry.id   AF-A0A0A1TKW9-F1
#
_cell.length_a   1.000
_cell.length_b   1.000
_cell.length_c   1.000
_cell.angle_alpha   90.00
_cell.angle_beta   90.00
_cell.angle_gamma   90.00
#
_symmetry.space_group_name_H-M   'P 1'
#
loop_
_entity.id
_entity.type
_entity.pdbx_description
1 polymer ?
#
loop_
_entity_poly.entity_id
_entity_poly.type
_entity_poly.pdbx_seq_one_letter_code
_entity_poly.pdbx_strand_id
1 'polypeptide(L)'
;MYIADPQKLLTAGLSALGLLGETVSKGEVMDYAIEKCLDKEGNIRCTKPFLVAEGGCYNLEWTTDGTLSHTTVEVRDAGSSEIVYYRDTNGQWKPEKNELVYLDFKPKVWKTGNDTVTYKVTECESENQDSL
;
A
#
# COMPACT_ATOMS: atom_id res chain seq x y z
N MET A 1 -13.58 -55.69 3.18
CA MET A 1 -14.11 -54.33 3.45
C MET A 1 -13.09 -53.35 2.91
N TYR A 2 -13.40 -52.67 1.81
CA TYR A 2 -12.59 -51.58 1.28
C TYR A 2 -12.83 -50.37 2.18
N ILE A 3 -11.81 -49.98 2.94
CA ILE A 3 -11.85 -48.77 3.75
C ILE A 3 -11.72 -47.61 2.76
N ALA A 4 -12.75 -46.77 2.69
CA ALA A 4 -12.78 -45.60 1.85
C ALA A 4 -11.66 -44.64 2.29
N ASP A 5 -10.82 -44.30 1.31
CA ASP A 5 -9.75 -43.32 1.39
C ASP A 5 -10.32 -41.91 1.69
N PRO A 6 -9.96 -41.25 2.80
CA PRO A 6 -10.44 -39.91 3.10
C PRO A 6 -9.70 -38.79 2.32
N GLN A 7 -8.79 -39.11 1.40
CA GLN A 7 -8.04 -38.11 0.63
C GLN A 7 -8.78 -37.64 -0.63
N LYS A 8 -10.09 -37.39 -0.56
CA LYS A 8 -10.86 -36.75 -1.67
C LYS A 8 -11.97 -35.86 -1.16
N LEU A 9 -11.64 -34.83 -0.38
CA LEU A 9 -12.53 -33.71 -0.13
C LEU A 9 -11.69 -32.53 0.34
N LEU A 10 -11.31 -31.66 -0.60
CA LEU A 10 -10.96 -30.23 -0.45
C LEU A 10 -10.21 -29.74 -1.72
N THR A 11 -10.81 -29.87 -2.90
CA THR A 11 -10.26 -29.24 -4.13
C THR A 11 -11.38 -28.67 -5.00
N ALA A 12 -12.36 -28.03 -4.36
CA ALA A 12 -13.34 -27.19 -5.02
C ALA A 12 -13.77 -26.13 -4.00
N GLY A 13 -13.14 -24.96 -4.04
CA GLY A 13 -13.47 -23.90 -3.07
C GLY A 13 -12.44 -22.79 -2.91
N LEU A 14 -11.49 -22.62 -3.84
CA LEU A 14 -10.55 -21.50 -3.81
C LEU A 14 -10.51 -20.77 -5.16
N SER A 15 -11.67 -20.56 -5.77
CA SER A 15 -11.83 -19.74 -6.99
C SER A 15 -12.56 -18.41 -6.73
N ALA A 16 -12.65 -17.98 -5.47
CA ALA A 16 -13.24 -16.70 -5.07
C ALA A 16 -12.25 -15.76 -4.32
N LEU A 17 -10.95 -16.03 -4.38
CA LEU A 17 -9.89 -15.15 -3.86
C LEU A 17 -9.19 -14.33 -4.97
N GLY A 18 -9.80 -14.21 -6.15
CA GLY A 18 -9.24 -13.49 -7.30
C GLY A 18 -9.62 -12.00 -7.36
N LEU A 19 -9.52 -11.25 -6.26
CA LEU A 19 -9.80 -9.79 -6.25
C LEU A 19 -8.74 -8.96 -5.51
N LEU A 20 -7.58 -9.54 -5.21
CA LEU A 20 -6.54 -8.82 -4.48
C LEU A 20 -5.24 -8.98 -5.25
N GLY A 21 -4.89 -7.95 -6.03
CA GLY A 21 -3.51 -7.76 -6.50
C GLY A 21 -2.53 -7.96 -5.34
N GLU A 22 -1.33 -8.47 -5.66
CA GLU A 22 -0.33 -8.82 -4.65
C GLU A 22 -0.04 -7.61 -3.76
N THR A 23 -0.14 -7.79 -2.44
CA THR A 23 0.05 -6.69 -1.49
C THR A 23 1.53 -6.41 -1.34
N VAL A 24 1.96 -5.24 -1.82
CA VAL A 24 3.35 -4.78 -1.82
C VAL A 24 3.73 -4.22 -0.44
N SER A 25 2.86 -3.40 0.14
CA SER A 25 3.07 -2.80 1.45
C SER A 25 1.73 -2.53 2.12
N LYS A 26 1.65 -2.69 3.43
CA LYS A 26 0.48 -2.29 4.23
C LYS A 26 0.94 -1.98 5.64
N GLY A 27 0.19 -1.13 6.33
CA GLY A 27 0.50 -0.78 7.70
C GLY A 27 -0.46 0.23 8.28
N GLU A 28 -0.12 0.64 9.48
CA GLU A 28 -0.87 1.58 10.29
C GLU A 28 0.10 2.63 10.83
N VAL A 29 -0.25 3.90 10.69
CA VAL A 29 0.52 5.04 11.21
C VAL A 29 -0.36 5.78 12.19
N MET A 30 0.00 5.71 13.47
CA MET A 30 -0.65 6.48 14.53
C MET A 30 -0.12 7.92 14.52
N ASP A 31 -1.00 8.89 14.81
CA ASP A 31 -0.67 10.31 14.86
C ASP A 31 0.14 10.76 13.62
N TYR A 32 -0.35 10.50 12.41
CA TYR A 32 0.44 10.72 11.18
C TYR A 32 0.90 12.18 10.98
N ALA A 33 0.26 13.15 11.62
CA ALA A 33 0.69 14.56 11.63
C ALA A 33 1.72 14.90 12.72
N ILE A 34 1.95 14.01 13.68
CA ILE A 34 2.99 14.11 14.70
C ILE A 34 4.10 13.14 14.32
N GLU A 35 5.04 13.62 13.50
CA GLU A 35 6.17 12.84 12.98
C GLU A 35 7.10 12.33 14.11
N LYS A 36 6.83 11.12 14.62
CA LYS A 36 7.63 10.44 15.66
C LYS A 36 8.40 9.22 15.16
N CYS A 37 8.19 8.80 13.91
CA CYS A 37 8.72 7.53 13.42
C CYS A 37 10.17 7.68 12.95
N LEU A 38 11.14 7.40 13.80
CA LEU A 38 12.56 7.38 13.43
C LEU A 38 12.97 5.97 13.01
N ASP A 39 13.62 5.84 11.85
CA ASP A 39 14.30 4.61 11.50
C ASP A 39 15.67 4.48 12.21
N LYS A 40 16.39 3.39 11.94
CA LYS A 40 17.71 3.12 12.57
C LYS A 40 18.77 4.19 12.25
N GLU A 41 18.55 4.97 11.21
CA GLU A 41 19.44 6.03 10.73
C GLU A 41 18.97 7.41 11.23
N GLY A 42 17.87 7.47 11.99
CA GLY A 42 17.28 8.71 12.50
C GLY A 42 16.43 9.45 11.48
N ASN A 43 16.09 8.84 10.34
CA ASN A 43 15.20 9.45 9.36
C ASN A 43 13.74 9.26 9.77
N ILE A 44 12.92 10.26 9.50
CA ILE A 44 11.49 10.19 9.76
C ILE A 44 10.83 9.33 8.67
N ARG A 45 10.51 8.07 8.98
CA ARG A 45 9.84 7.12 8.07
C ARG A 45 8.77 6.34 8.81
N CYS A 46 7.52 6.78 8.70
CA CYS A 46 6.39 6.13 9.39
C CYS A 46 5.86 4.88 8.67
N THR A 47 6.22 4.67 7.41
CA THR A 47 5.82 3.50 6.66
C THR A 47 7.02 2.65 6.27
N LYS A 48 6.78 1.35 6.10
CA LYS A 48 7.83 0.41 5.68
C LYS A 48 8.22 0.70 4.22
N PRO A 49 9.51 0.92 3.90
CA PRO A 49 9.95 1.07 2.53
C PRO A 49 9.65 -0.17 1.69
N PHE A 50 9.35 0.05 0.41
CA PHE A 50 9.06 -0.99 -0.57
C PHE A 50 9.67 -0.64 -1.93
N LEU A 51 10.02 -1.66 -2.69
CA LEU A 51 10.58 -1.50 -4.03
C LEU A 51 9.44 -1.30 -5.03
N VAL A 52 9.69 -0.42 -5.99
CA VAL A 52 8.84 -0.26 -7.16
C VAL A 52 9.64 -0.41 -8.44
N ALA A 53 8.97 -0.92 -9.48
CA ALA A 53 9.55 -1.11 -10.78
C ALA A 53 9.10 0.00 -11.75
N GLU A 54 10.02 0.42 -12.62
CA GLU A 54 9.73 1.31 -13.74
C GLU A 54 8.58 0.77 -14.59
N GLY A 55 7.57 1.61 -14.85
CA GLY A 55 6.40 1.22 -15.63
C GLY A 55 5.45 0.25 -14.92
N GLY A 56 5.78 -0.20 -13.71
CA GLY A 56 4.89 -0.97 -12.84
C GLY A 56 3.63 -0.16 -12.50
N CYS A 57 2.60 -0.84 -12.00
CA CYS A 57 1.35 -0.19 -11.61
C CYS A 57 1.02 -0.55 -10.17
N TYR A 58 0.80 0.47 -9.34
CA TYR A 58 0.54 0.33 -7.92
C TYR A 58 -0.73 1.08 -7.52
N ASN A 59 -1.66 0.41 -6.86
CA ASN A 59 -2.82 1.03 -6.22
C ASN A 59 -2.44 1.50 -4.81
N LEU A 60 -2.63 2.79 -4.55
CA LEU A 60 -2.45 3.40 -3.24
C LEU A 60 -3.82 3.63 -2.60
N GLU A 61 -4.04 3.03 -1.43
CA GLU A 61 -5.28 3.17 -0.68
C GLU A 61 -4.99 3.50 0.79
N TRP A 62 -5.74 4.44 1.35
CA TRP A 62 -5.68 4.73 2.78
C TRP A 62 -7.02 5.17 3.34
N THR A 63 -7.18 5.00 4.65
CA THR A 63 -8.32 5.50 5.43
C THR A 63 -7.83 6.06 6.76
N THR A 64 -8.48 7.13 7.21
CA THR A 64 -8.29 7.69 8.55
C THR A 64 -9.51 7.39 9.42
N ASP A 65 -9.31 7.12 10.71
CA ASP A 65 -10.35 6.76 11.69
C ASP A 65 -11.61 7.65 11.60
N GLY A 66 -12.60 7.19 10.83
CA GLY A 66 -13.96 7.74 10.76
C GLY A 66 -14.17 9.03 9.97
N THR A 67 -13.12 9.68 9.47
CA THR A 67 -13.26 10.92 8.67
C THR A 67 -12.69 10.68 7.27
N LEU A 68 -13.38 11.15 6.22
CA LEU A 68 -12.73 11.46 4.93
C LEU A 68 -11.82 12.66 5.17
N SER A 69 -10.77 12.47 5.96
CA SER A 69 -9.81 13.52 6.20
C SER A 69 -9.14 13.80 4.87
N HIS A 70 -9.01 15.08 4.55
CA HIS A 70 -8.20 15.53 3.45
C HIS A 70 -6.73 15.22 3.80
N THR A 71 -6.32 13.98 3.55
CA THR A 71 -4.96 13.48 3.76
C THR A 71 -4.34 13.26 2.40
N THR A 72 -3.18 13.86 2.19
CA THR A 72 -2.35 13.64 0.99
C THR A 72 -1.38 12.51 1.30
N VAL A 73 -1.26 11.54 0.39
CA VAL A 73 -0.14 10.60 0.41
C VAL A 73 0.96 11.15 -0.50
N GLU A 74 2.17 11.19 0.02
CA GLU A 74 3.40 11.46 -0.72
C GLU A 74 4.19 10.15 -0.78
N VAL A 75 4.62 9.79 -1.98
CA VAL A 75 5.61 8.74 -2.18
C VAL A 75 6.97 9.41 -2.25
N ARG A 76 7.89 8.99 -1.38
CA ARG A 76 9.21 9.58 -1.24
C ARG A 76 10.31 8.56 -1.49
N ASP A 77 11.36 8.98 -2.19
CA ASP A 77 12.58 8.18 -2.33
C ASP A 77 13.20 7.92 -0.96
N ALA A 78 13.53 6.66 -0.67
CA ALA A 78 14.05 6.29 0.64
C ALA A 78 15.44 6.90 0.89
N GLY A 79 16.29 7.05 -0.12
CA GLY A 79 17.65 7.58 0.03
C GLY A 79 17.71 9.10 0.19
N SER A 80 16.94 9.86 -0.61
CA SER A 80 17.00 11.32 -0.67
C SER A 80 15.83 12.02 0.03
N SER A 81 14.76 11.30 0.34
CA SER A 81 13.47 11.86 0.83
C SER A 81 12.78 12.81 -0.15
N GLU A 82 13.21 12.85 -1.41
CA GLU A 82 12.53 13.61 -2.47
C GLU A 82 11.15 13.03 -2.76
N ILE A 83 10.16 13.90 -2.97
CA ILE A 83 8.82 13.50 -3.38
C ILE A 83 8.89 13.08 -4.85
N VAL A 84 8.52 11.83 -5.13
CA VAL A 84 8.50 11.28 -6.50
C VAL A 84 7.08 11.15 -7.04
N TYR A 85 6.10 11.09 -6.14
CA TYR A 85 4.69 11.07 -6.49
C TYR A 85 3.84 11.58 -5.32
N TYR A 86 2.66 12.14 -5.58
CA TYR A 86 1.71 12.46 -4.52
C TYR A 86 0.27 12.38 -5.02
N ARG A 87 -0.67 12.13 -4.12
CA ARG A 87 -2.11 12.18 -4.40
C ARG A 87 -2.91 12.58 -3.17
N ASP A 88 -4.07 13.16 -3.45
CA ASP A 88 -5.05 13.56 -2.43
C ASP A 88 -6.18 12.54 -2.23
N THR A 89 -6.24 11.50 -3.07
CA THR A 89 -7.25 10.45 -3.06
C THR A 89 -6.63 9.12 -3.46
N ASN A 90 -7.28 8.02 -3.07
CA ASN A 90 -6.91 6.67 -3.51
C ASN A 90 -6.77 6.61 -5.03
N GLY A 91 -5.87 5.76 -5.51
CA GLY A 91 -5.77 5.45 -6.92
C GLY A 91 -4.41 4.95 -7.35
N GLN A 92 -4.25 4.90 -8.66
CA GLN A 92 -3.11 4.24 -9.29
C GLN A 92 -1.92 5.19 -9.45
N TRP A 93 -0.74 4.60 -9.38
CA TRP A 93 0.54 5.22 -9.66
C TRP A 93 1.37 4.31 -10.57
N LYS A 94 2.07 4.91 -11.54
CA LYS A 94 3.06 4.24 -12.38
C LYS A 94 4.42 4.92 -12.20
N PRO A 95 5.41 4.28 -11.57
CA PRO A 95 6.73 4.86 -11.36
C PRO A 95 7.47 5.06 -12.68
N GLU A 96 8.25 6.14 -12.77
CA GLU A 96 9.06 6.46 -13.95
C GLU A 96 10.45 5.79 -13.93
N LYS A 97 10.83 5.16 -12.81
CA LYS A 97 12.11 4.48 -12.62
C LYS A 97 11.99 3.41 -11.54
N ASN A 98 13.01 2.55 -11.45
CA ASN A 98 13.15 1.61 -10.34
C ASN A 98 13.66 2.36 -9.10
N GLU A 99 12.95 2.25 -7.97
CA GLU A 99 13.30 2.96 -6.75
C GLU A 99 12.81 2.26 -5.48
N LEU A 100 13.49 2.51 -4.36
CA LEU A 100 13.03 2.13 -3.04
C LEU A 100 12.32 3.35 -2.45
N VAL A 101 11.04 3.21 -2.12
CA VAL A 101 10.20 4.31 -1.67
C VAL A 101 9.49 4.02 -0.37
N TYR A 102 9.01 5.06 0.30
CA TYR A 102 8.10 4.97 1.42
C TYR A 102 6.93 5.94 1.23
N LEU A 103 5.83 5.70 1.93
CA LEU A 103 4.69 6.61 1.99
C LEU A 103 4.83 7.56 3.18
N ASP A 104 4.48 8.81 2.96
CA ASP A 104 4.38 9.86 3.97
C ASP A 104 2.99 10.48 3.84
N PHE A 105 2.29 10.65 4.98
CA PHE A 105 0.91 11.14 4.98
C PHE A 105 0.91 12.57 5.52
N LYS A 106 0.34 13.50 4.78
CA LYS A 106 0.27 14.92 5.15
C LYS A 106 -1.18 15.36 5.36
N PRO A 107 -1.52 15.99 6.50
CA PRO A 107 -2.85 16.55 6.70
C PRO A 107 -2.98 17.81 5.84
N LYS A 108 -4.09 17.98 5.11
CA LYS A 108 -4.32 19.23 4.35
C LYS A 108 -4.59 20.44 5.26
N VAL A 109 -5.02 20.22 6.50
CA VAL A 109 -5.21 21.29 7.48
C VAL A 109 -4.08 21.24 8.51
N TRP A 110 -3.28 22.30 8.55
CA TRP A 110 -2.19 22.47 9.49
C TRP A 110 -2.68 22.32 10.94
N LYS A 111 -2.00 21.48 11.75
CA LYS A 111 -2.37 21.08 13.14
C LYS A 111 -3.59 20.14 13.27
N THR A 112 -4.00 19.47 12.20
CA THR A 112 -4.90 18.31 12.26
C THR A 112 -4.13 17.03 11.94
N GLY A 113 -4.63 15.86 12.36
CA GLY A 113 -3.98 14.56 12.08
C GLY A 113 -3.40 13.82 13.29
N ASN A 114 -4.06 13.93 14.45
CA ASN A 114 -3.89 12.98 15.57
C ASN A 114 -4.64 11.66 15.33
N ASP A 115 -5.01 11.40 14.08
CA ASP A 115 -5.79 10.24 13.70
C ASP A 115 -4.86 9.14 13.21
N THR A 116 -5.34 7.92 13.23
CA THR A 116 -4.62 6.77 12.68
C THR A 116 -4.86 6.69 11.18
N VAL A 117 -3.81 6.53 10.39
CA VAL A 117 -3.91 6.16 8.96
C VAL A 117 -3.67 4.66 8.84
N THR A 118 -4.65 3.94 8.29
CA THR A 118 -4.42 2.58 7.75
C THR A 118 -4.18 2.69 6.26
N TYR A 119 -3.11 2.06 5.76
CA TYR A 119 -2.75 2.12 4.35
C TYR A 119 -2.49 0.76 3.74
N LYS A 120 -2.68 0.69 2.43
CA LYS A 120 -2.39 -0.47 1.59
C LYS A 120 -1.86 -0.03 0.23
N VAL A 121 -0.81 -0.71 -0.21
CA VAL A 121 -0.22 -0.64 -1.54
C VAL A 121 -0.33 -2.02 -2.16
N THR A 122 -1.00 -2.13 -3.30
CA THR A 122 -1.04 -3.37 -4.07
C THR A 122 -0.53 -3.13 -5.48
N GLU A 123 -0.05 -4.16 -6.14
CA GLU A 123 0.07 -4.10 -7.59
C GLU A 123 -1.32 -3.95 -8.21
N CYS A 124 -1.41 -3.23 -9.32
CA CYS A 124 -2.62 -3.21 -10.12
C CYS A 124 -2.87 -4.60 -10.67
N GLU A 125 -4.14 -4.97 -10.81
CA GLU A 125 -4.48 -6.16 -11.58
C GLU A 125 -3.99 -5.96 -13.01
N SER A 126 -3.13 -6.86 -13.48
CA SER A 126 -2.85 -6.99 -14.89
C SER A 126 -4.16 -7.37 -15.56
N GLU A 127 -4.69 -6.51 -16.44
CA GLU A 127 -5.67 -6.94 -17.43
C GLU A 127 -5.00 -8.04 -18.25
N ASN A 128 -5.23 -9.30 -17.87
CA ASN A 128 -4.92 -10.42 -18.73
C ASN A 128 -5.69 -10.16 -20.03
N GLN A 129 -4.93 -9.99 -21.11
CA GLN A 129 -5.43 -10.17 -22.46
C GLN A 129 -6.04 -11.57 -22.55
N ASP A 130 -7.34 -11.68 -22.28
CA ASP A 130 -8.19 -12.72 -22.84
C ASP A 130 -8.36 -12.41 -24.34
N SER A 131 -7.27 -12.59 -25.09
CA SER A 131 -7.33 -12.86 -26.52
C SER A 131 -7.39 -14.39 -26.69
N LEU A 132 -8.61 -14.91 -26.78
CA LEU A 132 -8.93 -16.18 -27.41
C LEU A 132 -9.94 -15.94 -28.54
#